data_AF-A0A255YS93-F1
#
_entry.id   AF-A0A255YS93-F1
#
_cell.length_a   1.000
_cell.length_b   1.000
_cell.length_c   1.000
_cell.angle_alpha   90.00
_cell.angle_beta   90.00
_cell.angle_gamma   90.00
#
_symmetry.space_group_name_H-M   'P 1'
#
loop_
_entity.id
_entity.type
_entity.pdbx_description
1 polymer ?
#
loop_
_entity_poly.entity_id
_entity_poly.type
_entity_poly.pdbx_seq_one_letter_code
_entity_poly.pdbx_strand_id
1 'polypeptide(L)'
;MKLRDFKDWINKLSEDELDKDLMYNSIDYGISGNVNEIIKSEHNLYYVGDEPVLLHTREELLKRGFTEPDIAQFEIEIPEGCYYIEISNEYSILERFLQ
;
A
#
# COMPACT_ATOMS: atom_id res chain seq x y z
N MET A 1 -2.18 1.24 13.55
CA MET A 1 -3.47 0.92 14.22
C MET A 1 -3.85 -0.51 13.84
N LYS A 2 -4.47 -1.32 14.72
CA LYS A 2 -4.99 -2.64 14.32
C LYS A 2 -6.41 -2.51 13.76
N LEU A 3 -6.84 -3.46 12.91
CA LEU A 3 -8.19 -3.44 12.31
C LEU A 3 -9.32 -3.47 13.34
N ARG A 4 -9.12 -4.13 14.49
CA ARG A 4 -10.12 -4.14 15.57
C ARG A 4 -10.31 -2.73 16.14
N ASP A 5 -9.23 -2.02 16.41
CA ASP A 5 -9.28 -0.66 16.94
C ASP A 5 -9.93 0.28 15.92
N PHE A 6 -9.63 0.10 14.63
CA PHE A 6 -10.25 0.86 13.55
C PHE A 6 -11.75 0.61 13.47
N LYS A 7 -12.19 -0.65 13.52
CA LYS A 7 -13.61 -1.03 13.56
C LYS A 7 -14.32 -0.41 14.77
N ASP A 8 -13.71 -0.48 15.94
CA ASP A 8 -14.28 0.08 17.18
C ASP A 8 -14.38 1.61 17.12
N TRP A 9 -13.51 2.27 16.36
CA TRP A 9 -13.58 3.70 16.09
C TRP A 9 -14.70 4.03 15.07
N ILE A 10 -14.76 3.32 13.94
CA ILE A 10 -15.82 3.51 12.91
C ILE A 10 -17.21 3.34 13.53
N ASN A 11 -17.42 2.30 14.36
CA ASN A 11 -18.72 2.01 14.97
C ASN A 11 -19.22 3.08 15.95
N LYS A 12 -18.39 4.06 16.31
CA LYS A 12 -18.79 5.19 17.16
C LYS A 12 -19.25 6.40 16.36
N LEU A 13 -19.01 6.41 15.06
CA LEU A 13 -19.42 7.49 14.17
C LEU A 13 -20.94 7.43 13.94
N SER A 14 -21.57 8.59 13.74
CA SER A 14 -22.96 8.64 13.28
C SER A 14 -23.08 8.26 11.80
N GLU A 15 -24.28 7.90 11.33
CA GLU A 15 -24.54 7.62 9.91
C GLU A 15 -24.05 8.76 8.99
N ASP A 16 -24.37 10.03 9.33
CA ASP A 16 -23.91 11.21 8.58
C ASP A 16 -22.37 11.35 8.50
N GLU A 17 -21.64 10.73 9.43
CA GLU A 17 -20.18 10.70 9.41
C GLU A 17 -19.63 9.54 8.60
N LEU A 18 -20.35 8.42 8.54
CA LEU A 18 -20.00 7.25 7.72
C LEU A 18 -20.14 7.53 6.21
N ASP A 19 -20.97 8.50 5.84
CA ASP A 19 -21.16 8.94 4.45
C ASP A 19 -20.07 9.90 3.93
N LYS A 20 -19.07 10.25 4.76
CA LYS A 20 -17.97 11.13 4.36
C LYS A 20 -16.81 10.35 3.75
N ASP A 21 -16.12 10.96 2.78
CA ASP A 21 -14.93 10.38 2.18
C ASP A 21 -13.79 10.18 3.20
N LEU A 22 -13.16 9.02 3.15
CA LEU A 22 -11.93 8.75 3.91
C LEU A 22 -10.73 9.31 3.15
N MET A 23 -10.03 10.27 3.76
CA MET A 23 -8.83 10.89 3.20
C MET A 23 -7.57 10.29 3.80
N TYR A 24 -6.55 10.10 2.95
CA TYR A 24 -5.18 9.84 3.37
C TYR A 24 -4.34 11.11 3.26
N ASN A 25 -3.41 11.28 4.20
CA ASN A 25 -2.43 12.36 4.17
C ASN A 25 -1.10 11.84 4.73
N SER A 26 -0.05 11.89 3.92
CA SER A 26 1.33 11.63 4.33
C SER A 26 2.16 12.89 4.17
N ILE A 27 2.65 13.39 5.30
CA ILE A 27 3.53 14.56 5.36
C ILE A 27 4.90 14.21 4.80
N ASP A 28 5.41 13.02 5.11
CA ASP A 28 6.76 12.58 4.75
C ASP A 28 6.92 12.45 3.23
N TYR A 29 5.87 12.02 2.54
CA TYR A 29 5.86 11.88 1.09
C TYR A 29 5.18 13.06 0.37
N GLY A 30 4.65 14.04 1.12
CA GLY A 30 3.94 15.19 0.54
C GLY A 30 2.72 14.82 -0.30
N ILE A 31 2.06 13.69 0.00
CA ILE A 31 0.91 13.18 -0.75
C ILE A 31 -0.35 13.17 0.12
N SER A 32 -1.47 13.55 -0.48
CA SER A 32 -2.80 13.43 0.11
C SER A 32 -3.83 13.06 -0.95
N GLY A 33 -4.86 12.30 -0.59
CA GLY A 33 -5.89 11.92 -1.56
C GLY A 33 -7.01 11.08 -0.95
N ASN A 34 -7.99 10.74 -1.77
CA ASN A 34 -9.09 9.85 -1.39
C ASN A 34 -8.59 8.40 -1.25
N VAL A 35 -9.10 7.71 -0.24
CA VAL A 35 -8.95 6.26 -0.10
C VAL A 35 -10.08 5.60 -0.89
N ASN A 36 -9.77 5.16 -2.11
CA ASN A 36 -10.76 4.50 -2.97
C ASN A 36 -10.91 3.00 -2.65
N GLU A 37 -9.81 2.35 -2.23
CA GLU A 37 -9.76 0.92 -1.96
C GLU A 37 -8.80 0.62 -0.81
N ILE A 38 -9.13 -0.41 -0.03
CA ILE A 38 -8.23 -1.03 0.95
C ILE A 38 -7.91 -2.43 0.45
N ILE A 39 -6.63 -2.66 0.14
CA ILE A 39 -6.14 -3.87 -0.49
C ILE A 39 -5.66 -4.84 0.59
N LYS A 40 -5.97 -6.12 0.42
CA LYS A 40 -5.35 -7.19 1.21
C LYS A 40 -4.14 -7.74 0.45
N SER A 41 -2.98 -7.75 1.08
CA SER A 41 -1.78 -8.33 0.48
C SER A 41 -1.88 -9.86 0.46
N GLU A 42 -1.78 -10.47 -0.71
CA GLU A 42 -1.73 -11.93 -0.87
C GLU A 42 -0.30 -12.49 -0.69
N HIS A 43 0.71 -11.62 -0.77
CA HIS A 43 2.12 -11.95 -0.60
C HIS A 43 2.84 -10.82 0.15
N ASN A 44 4.02 -11.11 0.70
CA ASN A 44 4.92 -10.07 1.21
C ASN A 44 5.31 -9.10 0.09
N LEU A 45 5.26 -7.81 0.40
CA LEU A 45 5.68 -6.73 -0.49
C LEU A 45 6.93 -6.05 0.06
N TYR A 46 7.90 -5.82 -0.83
CA TYR A 46 9.23 -5.31 -0.53
C TYR A 46 9.43 -3.96 -1.22
N TYR A 47 10.05 -3.01 -0.53
CA TYR A 47 10.58 -1.80 -1.16
C TYR A 47 12.05 -2.00 -1.52
N VAL A 48 12.42 -1.60 -2.73
CA VAL A 48 13.79 -1.77 -3.25
C VAL A 48 14.54 -0.46 -3.46
N GLY A 49 14.02 0.65 -2.92
CA GLY A 49 14.70 1.95 -2.97
C GLY A 49 14.51 2.74 -4.28
N ASP A 50 13.59 2.31 -5.14
CA ASP A 50 13.32 2.98 -6.42
C ASP A 50 12.36 4.18 -6.23
N GLU A 51 12.46 5.18 -7.13
CA GLU A 51 11.44 6.19 -7.34
C GLU A 51 10.67 5.89 -8.64
N PRO A 52 9.33 5.80 -8.63
CA PRO A 52 8.41 5.95 -7.50
C PRO A 52 8.50 4.81 -6.47
N VAL A 53 7.98 5.04 -5.25
CA VAL A 53 7.94 4.05 -4.16
C VAL A 53 6.96 2.93 -4.52
N LEU A 54 7.43 1.99 -5.34
CA LEU A 54 6.69 0.81 -5.73
C LEU A 54 7.13 -0.37 -4.88
N LEU A 55 6.14 -1.06 -4.34
CA LEU A 55 6.37 -2.30 -3.62
C LEU A 55 6.22 -3.48 -4.58
N HIS A 56 7.08 -4.48 -4.42
CA HIS A 56 7.13 -5.63 -5.29
C HIS A 56 6.93 -6.92 -4.53
N THR A 57 6.33 -7.91 -5.19
CA THR A 57 6.33 -9.28 -4.69
C THR A 57 7.69 -9.93 -4.93
N ARG A 58 7.98 -11.00 -4.19
CA ARG A 58 9.17 -11.81 -4.41
C ARG A 58 9.29 -12.32 -5.85
N GLU A 59 8.17 -12.72 -6.47
CA GLU A 59 8.17 -13.23 -7.85
C GLU A 59 8.55 -12.13 -8.86
N GLU A 60 8.05 -10.91 -8.66
CA GLU A 60 8.40 -9.76 -9.49
C GLU A 60 9.89 -9.41 -9.38
N LEU A 61 10.45 -9.46 -8.17
CA LEU A 61 11.88 -9.21 -7.97
C LEU A 61 12.76 -10.27 -8.68
N LEU A 62 12.38 -11.54 -8.61
CA LEU A 62 13.09 -12.60 -9.36
C LEU A 62 13.04 -12.35 -10.87
N LYS A 63 11.89 -11.93 -11.42
CA LYS A 63 11.74 -11.58 -12.84
C LYS A 63 12.58 -10.36 -13.23
N ARG A 64 12.81 -9.43 -12.30
CA ARG A 64 13.68 -8.25 -12.49
C ARG A 64 15.17 -8.56 -12.37
N GLY A 65 15.54 -9.80 -12.03
CA GLY A 65 16.93 -10.25 -11.96
C GLY A 65 17.57 -10.20 -10.57
N PHE A 66 16.80 -9.90 -9.52
CA PHE A 66 17.29 -10.04 -8.14
C PHE A 66 17.49 -11.51 -7.79
N THR A 67 18.52 -11.80 -7.01
CA THR A 67 18.77 -13.16 -6.52
C THR A 67 18.12 -13.40 -5.16
N GLU A 68 17.92 -14.67 -4.78
CA GLU A 68 17.36 -15.02 -3.47
C GLU A 68 18.14 -14.41 -2.28
N PRO A 69 19.50 -14.43 -2.27
CA PRO A 69 20.26 -13.72 -1.25
C PRO A 69 20.06 -12.21 -1.22
N ASP A 70 19.75 -11.57 -2.36
CA ASP A 70 19.47 -10.14 -2.41
C ASP A 70 18.10 -9.85 -1.78
N ILE A 71 17.07 -10.61 -2.19
CA ILE A 71 15.71 -10.42 -1.69
C ILE A 71 15.63 -10.67 -0.18
N ALA A 72 16.40 -11.63 0.34
CA ALA A 72 16.47 -11.92 1.77
C ALA A 72 17.01 -10.76 2.63
N GLN A 73 17.68 -9.78 2.01
CA GLN A 73 18.19 -8.58 2.69
C GLN A 73 17.18 -7.42 2.68
N PHE A 74 16.14 -7.48 1.85
CA PHE A 74 15.12 -6.45 1.82
C PHE A 74 14.16 -6.56 3.00
N GLU A 75 13.75 -5.41 3.50
CA GLU A 75 12.70 -5.35 4.52
C GLU A 75 11.34 -5.61 3.88
N ILE A 76 10.51 -6.37 4.60
CA ILE A 76 9.10 -6.56 4.23
C ILE A 76 8.36 -5.35 4.74
N GLU A 77 8.04 -4.42 3.84
CA GLU A 77 7.25 -3.23 4.15
C GLU A 77 5.80 -3.60 4.47
N ILE A 78 5.24 -4.53 3.70
CA ILE A 78 3.86 -5.00 3.89
C ILE A 78 3.88 -6.54 3.96
N PRO A 79 3.65 -7.12 5.15
CA PRO A 79 3.57 -8.56 5.31
C PRO A 79 2.32 -9.15 4.68
N GLU A 80 2.43 -10.38 4.20
CA GLU A 80 1.32 -11.19 3.69
C GLU A 80 0.13 -11.21 4.67
N GLY A 81 -1.08 -11.13 4.12
CA GLY A 81 -2.34 -11.10 4.86
C GLY A 81 -2.67 -9.77 5.54
N CYS A 82 -1.82 -8.75 5.45
CA CYS A 82 -2.11 -7.41 5.95
C CYS A 82 -3.02 -6.63 4.99
N TYR A 83 -3.56 -5.53 5.49
CA TYR A 83 -4.39 -4.61 4.72
C TYR A 83 -3.66 -3.27 4.59
N TYR A 84 -3.64 -2.70 3.39
CA TYR A 84 -2.97 -1.45 3.09
C TYR A 84 -3.79 -0.62 2.09
N ILE A 85 -3.38 0.64 1.91
CA ILE A 85 -3.98 1.56 0.96
C ILE A 85 -2.90 1.92 -0.06
N GLU A 86 -3.26 1.85 -1.33
CA GLU A 86 -2.43 2.36 -2.42
C GLU A 86 -2.96 3.73 -2.85
N ILE A 87 -2.14 4.76 -2.72
CA ILE A 87 -2.48 6.11 -3.17
C ILE A 87 -2.03 6.24 -4.62
N SER A 88 -2.96 6.18 -5.56
CA SER A 88 -2.68 6.46 -6.95
C SER A 88 -2.59 7.98 -7.14
N ASN A 89 -1.37 8.53 -7.11
CA ASN A 89 -1.14 9.80 -7.79
C ASN A 89 -1.15 9.51 -9.30
N GLU A 90 -1.72 10.35 -10.15
CA GLU A 90 -1.98 10.06 -11.58
C GLU A 90 -0.75 9.55 -12.38
N TYR A 91 0.46 9.70 -11.84
CA TYR A 91 1.71 9.12 -12.35
C TYR A 91 1.85 7.59 -12.21
N SER A 92 1.25 6.99 -11.18
CA SER A 92 1.30 5.52 -10.93
C SER A 92 0.44 4.70 -11.89
N ILE A 93 -0.60 5.33 -12.48
CA ILE A 93 -1.49 4.70 -13.47
C ILE A 93 -0.76 4.49 -14.80
N LEU A 94 0.16 5.38 -15.18
CA LEU A 94 0.83 5.31 -16.48
C LEU A 94 1.74 4.08 -16.62
N GLU A 95 2.33 3.56 -15.54
CA GLU A 95 3.14 2.34 -15.62
C GLU A 95 2.31 1.06 -15.75
N ARG A 96 1.11 0.99 -15.16
CA ARG A 96 0.23 -0.19 -15.29
C ARG A 96 -0.30 -0.41 -16.71
N PHE A 97 -0.28 0.62 -17.57
CA PHE A 97 -0.75 0.53 -18.95
C PHE A 97 0.37 0.41 -20.00
N LEU A 98 1.65 0.36 -19.58
CA LEU A 98 2.80 0.26 -20.48
C LEU A 98 3.47 -1.13 -20.49
N GLN A 99 2.84 -2.15 -19.89
CA GLN A 99 3.27 -3.56 -20.00
C GLN A 99 2.31 -4.37 -20.87
#